data_AF-A0A5C5VPK9-F1
#
_entry.id   AF-A0A5C5VPK9-F1
#
_cell.length_a   1.000
_cell.length_b   1.000
_cell.length_c   1.000
_cell.angle_alpha   90.00
_cell.angle_beta   90.00
_cell.angle_gamma   90.00
#
_symmetry.space_group_name_H-M   'P 1'
#
loop_
_entity.id
_entity.type
_entity.pdbx_description
1 polymer ?
#
loop_
_entity_poly.entity_id
_entity_poly.type
_entity_poly.pdbx_seq_one_letter_code
_entity_poly.pdbx_strand_id
1 'polypeptide(L)'
;MHFGSSALSMLAFAGLSASVASAGFLAPGTYRMYNHPDGGIAPPNYGLRLDGLFGTDNFFTFDFDHAQSSMFLEFTGSSIHISGVAFGGRSAGGSSYINDGYLGTYAVDFEYTAPMAFNGTNTRLDVHGDPVLNNGSISSVAVGLGSPVSSNIEDRGMPDSFYLGYNHRGFAGISGWGWLSYDGRQTNDTDDWLFTVTVPAPAALLLGVIGLAATGWIGRRHSA
;
A
#
# COMPACT_ATOMS: atom_id res chain seq x y z
N MET A 1 27.24 -10.01 -64.99
CA MET A 1 27.46 -9.68 -63.56
C MET A 1 26.14 -9.20 -62.99
N HIS A 2 25.45 -10.06 -62.23
CA HIS A 2 24.23 -9.70 -61.50
C HIS A 2 24.38 -10.26 -60.09
N PHE A 3 24.54 -9.38 -59.12
CA PHE A 3 24.52 -9.71 -57.70
C PHE A 3 23.11 -9.41 -57.20
N GLY A 4 22.40 -10.47 -56.78
CA GLY A 4 21.08 -10.38 -56.17
C GLY A 4 21.21 -9.94 -54.71
N SER A 5 20.48 -8.90 -54.34
CA SER A 5 20.36 -8.42 -52.96
C SER A 5 19.14 -9.07 -52.31
N SER A 6 19.37 -10.04 -51.43
CA SER A 6 18.32 -10.64 -50.61
C SER A 6 18.04 -9.74 -49.40
N ALA A 7 16.90 -9.06 -49.39
CA ALA A 7 16.42 -8.29 -48.24
C ALA A 7 15.74 -9.24 -47.24
N LEU A 8 16.34 -9.42 -46.06
CA LEU A 8 15.71 -10.09 -44.92
C LEU A 8 14.71 -9.10 -44.27
N SER A 9 13.41 -9.28 -44.52
CA SER A 9 12.35 -8.60 -43.78
C SER A 9 12.22 -9.23 -42.39
N MET A 10 12.77 -8.56 -41.38
CA MET A 10 12.52 -8.89 -39.97
C MET A 10 11.11 -8.40 -39.60
N LEU A 11 10.16 -9.34 -39.54
CA LEU A 11 8.80 -9.08 -39.07
C LEU A 11 8.86 -8.94 -37.53
N ALA A 12 8.84 -7.71 -37.03
CA ALA A 12 8.74 -7.43 -35.60
C ALA A 12 7.31 -7.72 -35.14
N PHE A 13 7.10 -8.89 -34.53
CA PHE A 13 5.85 -9.25 -33.89
C PHE A 13 5.71 -8.44 -32.59
N ALA A 14 5.07 -7.28 -32.66
CA ALA A 14 4.64 -6.52 -31.50
C ALA A 14 3.46 -7.26 -30.85
N GLY A 15 3.76 -8.23 -29.98
CA GLY A 15 2.77 -8.87 -29.14
C GLY A 15 2.20 -7.85 -28.15
N LEU A 16 1.03 -7.29 -28.45
CA LEU A 16 0.20 -6.65 -27.43
C LEU A 16 -0.25 -7.75 -26.47
N SER A 17 0.49 -7.94 -25.37
CA SER A 17 -0.03 -8.66 -24.22
C SER A 17 -1.08 -7.78 -23.55
N ALA A 18 -2.34 -7.95 -23.98
CA ALA A 18 -3.49 -7.49 -23.22
C ALA A 18 -3.47 -8.21 -21.87
N SER A 19 -3.05 -7.51 -20.83
CA SER A 19 -3.19 -7.97 -19.45
C SER A 19 -4.69 -8.00 -19.13
N VAL A 20 -5.32 -9.14 -19.38
CA VAL A 20 -6.61 -9.47 -18.79
C VAL A 20 -6.40 -9.43 -17.28
N ALA A 21 -6.90 -8.37 -16.64
CA ALA A 21 -7.07 -8.34 -15.20
C ALA A 21 -8.11 -9.39 -14.85
N SER A 22 -7.67 -10.64 -14.72
CA SER A 22 -8.40 -11.64 -13.95
C SER A 22 -8.66 -10.98 -12.60
N ALA A 23 -9.93 -11.00 -12.15
CA ALA A 23 -10.26 -10.73 -10.75
C ALA A 23 -9.59 -11.84 -9.92
N GLY A 24 -8.28 -11.67 -9.73
CA GLY A 24 -7.40 -12.67 -9.18
C GLY A 24 -7.68 -12.73 -7.70
N PHE A 25 -7.74 -13.93 -7.17
CA PHE A 25 -7.70 -14.17 -5.74
C PHE A 25 -6.60 -13.30 -5.11
N LEU A 26 -6.90 -12.64 -3.99
CA LEU A 26 -5.89 -11.92 -3.21
C LEU A 26 -4.83 -12.91 -2.74
N ALA A 27 -3.66 -12.88 -3.37
CA ALA A 27 -2.60 -13.83 -3.10
C ALA A 27 -1.84 -13.45 -1.82
N PRO A 28 -1.36 -14.40 -1.01
CA PRO A 28 -0.39 -14.08 0.03
C PRO A 28 0.87 -13.41 -0.56
N GLY A 29 1.43 -12.45 0.17
CA GLY A 29 2.63 -11.71 -0.22
C GLY A 29 2.74 -10.35 0.45
N THR A 30 3.84 -9.65 0.15
CA THR A 30 4.07 -8.27 0.57
C THR A 30 3.59 -7.33 -0.52
N TYR A 31 2.88 -6.29 -0.13
CA TYR A 31 2.27 -5.29 -0.99
C TYR A 31 2.79 -3.92 -0.60
N ARG A 32 3.16 -3.09 -1.59
CA ARG A 32 3.48 -1.69 -1.29
C ARG A 32 2.19 -0.89 -1.23
N MET A 33 2.03 -0.10 -0.18
CA MET A 33 0.87 0.75 0.05
C MET A 33 1.08 2.16 -0.49
N TYR A 34 -0.01 2.78 -0.95
CA TYR A 34 -0.07 4.13 -1.51
C TYR A 34 -1.35 4.81 -1.01
N ASN A 35 -1.43 6.14 -1.15
CA ASN A 35 -2.68 6.82 -0.82
C ASN A 35 -3.82 6.34 -1.73
N HIS A 36 -5.06 6.43 -1.25
CA HIS A 36 -6.21 6.28 -2.13
C HIS A 36 -6.48 7.58 -2.90
N PRO A 37 -6.81 7.54 -4.21
CA PRO A 37 -7.10 8.76 -4.97
C PRO A 37 -8.39 9.46 -4.55
N ASP A 38 -9.28 8.74 -3.86
CA ASP A 38 -10.54 9.26 -3.29
C ASP A 38 -10.44 9.52 -1.77
N GLY A 39 -9.31 10.07 -1.34
CA GLY A 39 -9.12 10.56 0.03
C GLY A 39 -9.98 11.81 0.26
N GLY A 40 -10.95 11.74 1.18
CA GLY A 40 -11.93 12.81 1.40
C GLY A 40 -11.37 14.13 1.97
N ILE A 41 -10.14 14.10 2.48
CA ILE A 41 -9.37 15.28 2.87
C ILE A 41 -8.15 15.32 1.97
N ALA A 42 -8.29 16.04 0.87
CA ALA A 42 -7.20 16.31 -0.06
C ALA A 42 -7.18 17.81 -0.34
N PRO A 43 -6.00 18.47 -0.35
CA PRO A 43 -4.65 17.98 0.02
C PRO A 43 -4.25 18.17 1.51
N PRO A 44 -3.40 17.33 2.13
CA PRO A 44 -2.68 16.23 1.52
C PRO A 44 -3.57 14.99 1.45
N ASN A 45 -3.45 14.25 0.33
CA ASN A 45 -3.94 12.87 0.25
C ASN A 45 -3.29 12.06 1.38
N TYR A 46 -3.98 11.01 1.82
CA TYR A 46 -3.51 10.20 2.94
C TYR A 46 -3.80 8.73 2.72
N GLY A 47 -2.99 7.90 3.40
CA GLY A 47 -3.20 6.47 3.57
C GLY A 47 -3.67 6.10 4.98
N LEU A 48 -3.39 6.98 5.95
CA LEU A 48 -3.86 6.90 7.34
C LEU A 48 -4.30 8.29 7.82
N ARG A 49 -5.41 8.34 8.57
CA ARG A 49 -5.88 9.52 9.30
C ARG A 49 -6.17 9.17 10.75
N LEU A 50 -5.74 10.05 11.66
CA LEU A 50 -5.97 9.92 13.11
C LEU A 50 -6.30 11.30 13.71
N ASP A 51 -7.57 11.55 14.00
CA ASP A 51 -8.02 12.87 14.46
C ASP A 51 -7.76 13.07 15.95
N GLY A 52 -6.98 14.10 16.24
CA GLY A 52 -6.56 14.47 17.58
C GLY A 52 -5.51 13.54 18.18
N LEU A 53 -4.71 12.93 17.31
CA LEU A 53 -3.45 12.33 17.71
C LEU A 53 -2.67 13.37 18.53
N PHE A 54 -2.17 12.96 19.71
CA PHE A 54 -1.51 13.85 20.69
C PHE A 54 -2.43 14.86 21.41
N GLY A 55 -3.73 14.56 21.54
CA GLY A 55 -4.63 15.29 22.45
C GLY A 55 -5.00 16.70 21.98
N THR A 56 -4.88 16.96 20.68
CA THR A 56 -5.32 18.21 20.06
C THR A 56 -6.63 18.01 19.29
N ASP A 57 -7.37 19.07 18.96
CA ASP A 57 -8.56 18.95 18.08
C ASP A 57 -8.20 18.97 16.58
N ASN A 58 -6.96 18.61 16.22
CA ASN A 58 -6.46 18.69 14.84
C ASN A 58 -6.54 17.36 14.11
N PHE A 59 -6.68 17.42 12.79
CA PHE A 59 -6.60 16.25 11.91
C PHE A 59 -5.13 15.88 11.69
N PHE A 60 -4.75 14.63 11.96
CA PHE A 60 -3.45 14.12 11.52
C PHE A 60 -3.65 13.22 10.31
N THR A 61 -2.82 13.43 9.30
CA THR A 61 -2.86 12.65 8.06
C THR A 61 -1.44 12.20 7.72
N PHE A 62 -1.33 11.02 7.14
CA PHE A 62 -0.06 10.42 6.77
C PHE A 62 -0.10 10.02 5.30
N ASP A 63 0.81 10.60 4.52
CA ASP A 63 0.92 10.46 3.07
C ASP A 63 1.84 9.30 2.74
N PHE A 64 1.31 8.23 2.15
CA PHE A 64 2.07 7.04 1.76
C PHE A 64 2.83 7.21 0.44
N ASP A 65 2.51 8.23 -0.36
CA ASP A 65 3.15 8.54 -1.64
C ASP A 65 4.32 9.53 -1.48
N HIS A 66 4.44 10.17 -0.31
CA HIS A 66 5.53 11.07 -0.03
C HIS A 66 6.89 10.38 -0.21
N ALA A 67 7.90 11.12 -0.69
CA ALA A 67 9.23 10.56 -1.00
C ALA A 67 9.96 9.96 0.22
N GLN A 68 9.55 10.34 1.44
CA GLN A 68 10.07 9.79 2.70
C GLN A 68 9.23 8.64 3.26
N SER A 69 8.15 8.27 2.58
CA SER A 69 7.25 7.18 2.98
C SER A 69 7.63 5.87 2.31
N SER A 70 7.47 4.79 3.07
CA SER A 70 7.71 3.42 2.67
C SER A 70 6.82 2.51 3.52
N MET A 71 5.55 2.40 3.13
CA MET A 71 4.54 1.58 3.80
C MET A 71 4.28 0.28 3.05
N PHE A 72 4.13 -0.82 3.80
CA PHE A 72 3.89 -2.14 3.28
C PHE A 72 2.76 -2.84 4.02
N LEU A 73 2.09 -3.73 3.32
CA LEU A 73 1.12 -4.68 3.84
C LEU A 73 1.60 -6.09 3.51
N GLU A 74 1.86 -6.93 4.50
CA GLU A 74 2.09 -8.35 4.31
C GLU A 74 0.81 -9.13 4.60
N PHE A 75 0.37 -9.94 3.64
CA PHE A 75 -0.77 -10.83 3.80
C PHE A 75 -0.30 -12.28 3.71
N THR A 76 -0.56 -13.08 4.75
CA THR A 76 -0.12 -14.48 4.80
C THR A 76 -1.19 -15.48 4.35
N GLY A 77 -2.42 -15.00 4.10
CA GLY A 77 -3.61 -15.85 3.94
C GLY A 77 -4.47 -15.90 5.19
N SER A 78 -3.88 -15.66 6.37
CA SER A 78 -4.57 -15.71 7.68
C SER A 78 -4.26 -14.53 8.60
N SER A 79 -3.25 -13.72 8.29
CA SER A 79 -2.90 -12.50 9.01
C SER A 79 -2.54 -11.39 8.03
N ILE A 80 -2.69 -10.15 8.49
CA ILE A 80 -2.24 -8.94 7.79
C ILE A 80 -1.33 -8.17 8.73
N HIS A 81 -0.15 -7.80 8.25
CA HIS A 81 0.77 -6.90 8.95
C HIS A 81 0.95 -5.64 8.11
N ILE A 82 0.57 -4.48 8.65
CA ILE A 82 0.79 -3.17 8.05
C ILE A 82 1.96 -2.52 8.77
N SER A 83 3.05 -2.27 8.06
CA SER A 83 4.25 -1.70 8.67
C SER A 83 5.06 -0.80 7.74
N GLY A 84 5.86 0.08 8.32
CA GLY A 84 6.79 0.92 7.58
C GLY A 84 6.93 2.32 8.17
N VAL A 85 7.28 3.26 7.29
CA VAL A 85 7.40 4.68 7.64
C VAL A 85 6.44 5.50 6.79
N ALA A 86 5.69 6.40 7.39
CA ALA A 86 4.85 7.37 6.68
C ALA A 86 5.24 8.80 7.07
N PHE A 87 5.34 9.69 6.08
CA PHE A 87 5.45 11.11 6.30
C PHE A 87 4.07 11.70 6.61
N GLY A 88 3.97 12.56 7.60
CA GLY A 88 2.70 13.13 7.99
C GLY A 88 2.82 14.16 9.10
N GLY A 89 1.67 14.56 9.61
CA GLY A 89 1.56 15.55 10.68
C GLY A 89 0.17 16.17 10.70
N ARG A 90 0.06 17.32 11.40
CA ARG A 90 -1.19 18.08 11.45
C ARG A 90 -1.55 18.63 10.08
N SER A 91 -2.81 18.47 9.69
CA SER A 91 -3.38 19.00 8.46
C SER A 91 -4.16 20.29 8.74
N ALA A 92 -3.95 21.31 7.91
CA ALA A 92 -4.67 22.58 7.93
C ALA A 92 -6.07 22.46 7.28
N GLY A 93 -6.84 21.43 7.67
CA GLY A 93 -8.17 21.17 7.14
C GLY A 93 -8.19 20.74 5.68
N GLY A 94 -7.20 19.97 5.23
CA GLY A 94 -7.17 19.47 3.86
C GLY A 94 -6.73 20.49 2.82
N SER A 95 -5.81 21.39 3.18
CA SER A 95 -5.02 22.15 2.18
C SER A 95 -3.50 21.90 2.20
N SER A 96 -2.90 21.60 3.36
CA SER A 96 -1.48 21.28 3.50
C SER A 96 -1.18 20.75 4.90
N TYR A 97 0.05 20.26 5.10
CA TYR A 97 0.58 20.08 6.44
C TYR A 97 0.90 21.42 7.11
N ILE A 98 0.69 21.49 8.42
CA ILE A 98 1.15 22.59 9.26
C ILE A 98 2.64 22.36 9.54
N ASN A 99 3.48 23.37 9.25
CA ASN A 99 4.92 23.29 9.49
C ASN A 99 5.23 23.53 10.98
N ASP A 100 5.15 22.48 11.78
CA ASP A 100 5.40 22.50 13.22
C ASP A 100 6.16 21.24 13.69
N GLY A 101 6.32 21.08 15.00
CA GLY A 101 7.05 19.96 15.60
C GLY A 101 6.41 18.57 15.39
N TYR A 102 5.20 18.51 14.86
CA TYR A 102 4.50 17.28 14.50
C TYR A 102 4.60 16.94 13.01
N LEU A 103 5.27 17.75 12.19
CA LEU A 103 5.53 17.40 10.79
C LEU A 103 6.78 16.55 10.68
N GLY A 104 6.67 15.33 10.17
CA GLY A 104 7.81 14.45 9.98
C GLY A 104 7.43 13.03 9.61
N THR A 105 8.37 12.11 9.83
CA THR A 105 8.18 10.68 9.57
C THR A 105 7.74 9.94 10.83
N TYR A 106 6.84 8.99 10.65
CA TYR A 106 6.24 8.17 11.68
C TYR A 106 6.42 6.69 11.33
N ALA A 107 6.94 5.91 12.27
CA ALA A 107 6.98 4.47 12.14
C ALA A 107 5.61 3.90 12.53
N VAL A 108 5.09 3.01 11.70
CA VAL A 108 3.80 2.34 11.87
C VAL A 108 4.07 0.84 11.91
N ASP A 109 3.42 0.15 12.85
CA ASP A 109 3.45 -1.30 12.97
C ASP A 109 2.09 -1.76 13.52
N PHE A 110 1.31 -2.49 12.72
CA PHE A 110 -0.05 -2.89 13.05
C PHE A 110 -0.34 -4.29 12.53
N GLU A 111 -0.92 -5.14 13.37
CA GLU A 111 -1.25 -6.52 13.02
C GLU A 111 -2.76 -6.77 13.14
N TYR A 112 -3.34 -7.38 12.10
CA TYR A 112 -4.66 -8.00 12.14
C TYR A 112 -4.49 -9.51 12.27
N THR A 113 -4.93 -10.06 13.40
CA THR A 113 -4.90 -11.50 13.68
C THR A 113 -6.28 -12.11 13.86
N ALA A 114 -7.34 -11.28 13.89
CA ALA A 114 -8.70 -11.75 13.97
C ALA A 114 -9.09 -12.61 12.75
N PRO A 115 -10.10 -13.50 12.89
CA PRO A 115 -10.58 -14.31 11.78
C PRO A 115 -10.95 -13.45 10.56
N MET A 116 -10.39 -13.82 9.42
CA MET A 116 -10.64 -13.14 8.15
C MET A 116 -11.49 -14.01 7.26
N ALA A 117 -12.44 -13.39 6.57
CA ALA A 117 -13.30 -14.09 5.62
C ALA A 117 -13.21 -13.42 4.27
N PHE A 118 -13.04 -14.24 3.23
CA PHE A 118 -13.29 -13.76 1.89
C PHE A 118 -14.79 -13.62 1.67
N ASN A 119 -15.21 -12.56 0.97
CA ASN A 119 -16.55 -12.49 0.44
C ASN A 119 -16.80 -13.69 -0.50
N GLY A 120 -18.06 -14.03 -0.78
CA GLY A 120 -18.42 -15.21 -1.61
C GLY A 120 -17.82 -15.24 -3.03
N THR A 121 -17.08 -14.21 -3.45
CA THR A 121 -16.37 -14.14 -4.74
C THR A 121 -14.84 -14.15 -4.60
N ASN A 122 -14.29 -14.19 -3.38
CA ASN A 122 -12.86 -14.07 -3.07
C ASN A 122 -12.15 -12.83 -3.64
N THR A 123 -12.91 -11.76 -3.87
CA THR A 123 -12.39 -10.48 -4.38
C THR A 123 -12.19 -9.45 -3.27
N ARG A 124 -12.63 -9.78 -2.06
CA ARG A 124 -12.64 -8.94 -0.88
C ARG A 124 -12.37 -9.81 0.33
N LEU A 125 -11.44 -9.37 1.15
CA LEU A 125 -11.12 -9.90 2.46
C LEU A 125 -11.68 -8.94 3.49
N ASP A 126 -12.56 -9.45 4.34
CA ASP A 126 -13.11 -8.75 5.48
C ASP A 126 -12.46 -9.30 6.74
N VAL A 127 -11.93 -8.40 7.56
CA VAL A 127 -11.50 -8.75 8.91
C VAL A 127 -12.65 -8.40 9.82
N HIS A 128 -13.16 -9.42 10.52
CA HIS A 128 -14.19 -9.26 11.52
C HIS A 128 -13.56 -9.57 12.87
N GLY A 129 -13.68 -8.68 13.85
CA GLY A 129 -13.50 -9.13 15.23
C GLY A 129 -12.93 -8.12 16.19
N ASP A 130 -12.40 -8.71 17.26
CA ASP A 130 -12.04 -8.09 18.53
C ASP A 130 -10.93 -7.04 18.38
N PRO A 131 -11.13 -5.79 18.87
CA PRO A 131 -10.10 -4.75 18.91
C PRO A 131 -8.79 -5.24 19.53
N VAL A 132 -8.87 -6.14 20.51
CA VAL A 132 -7.70 -6.66 21.24
C VAL A 132 -6.78 -7.48 20.32
N LEU A 133 -7.33 -8.14 19.30
CA LEU A 133 -6.57 -8.97 18.35
C LEU A 133 -6.04 -8.18 17.14
N ASN A 134 -6.49 -6.94 16.97
CA ASN A 134 -6.18 -6.12 15.82
C ASN A 134 -5.63 -4.79 16.31
N ASN A 135 -4.33 -4.73 16.56
CA ASN A 135 -3.72 -3.58 17.19
C ASN A 135 -2.30 -3.33 16.67
N GLY A 136 -1.79 -2.17 17.04
CA GLY A 136 -0.49 -1.72 16.63
C GLY A 136 -0.07 -0.43 17.33
N SER A 137 0.94 0.20 16.75
CA SER A 137 1.46 1.46 17.21
C SER A 137 1.80 2.39 16.05
N ILE A 138 1.72 3.67 16.35
CA ILE A 138 2.38 4.71 15.57
C ILE A 138 3.33 5.45 16.49
N SER A 139 4.57 5.63 16.03
CA SER A 139 5.59 6.36 16.78
C SER A 139 6.24 7.43 15.92
N SER A 140 6.40 8.63 16.47
CA SER A 140 7.13 9.69 15.77
C SER A 140 8.62 9.39 15.73
N VAL A 141 9.23 9.43 14.55
CA VAL A 141 10.70 9.44 14.38
C VAL A 141 11.25 10.88 14.45
N ALA A 142 10.37 11.88 14.55
CA ALA A 142 10.71 13.29 14.53
C ALA A 142 11.44 13.76 15.81
N VAL A 143 12.56 14.44 15.60
CA VAL A 143 13.54 14.87 16.62
C VAL A 143 13.04 16.07 17.48
N GLY A 144 11.77 16.47 17.37
CA GLY A 144 11.25 17.72 17.94
C GLY A 144 10.34 17.59 19.17
N LEU A 145 9.82 16.40 19.48
CA LEU A 145 8.82 16.20 20.54
C LEU A 145 9.44 15.84 21.92
N GLY A 146 10.77 15.84 22.04
CA GLY A 146 11.48 15.59 23.30
C GLY A 146 11.48 14.12 23.77
N SER A 147 10.58 13.28 23.24
CA SER A 147 10.57 11.81 23.36
C SER A 147 9.80 11.21 22.18
N PRO A 148 10.10 9.97 21.76
CA PRO A 148 9.22 9.24 20.84
C PRO A 148 7.84 9.14 21.50
N VAL A 149 6.84 9.73 20.86
CA VAL A 149 5.46 9.56 21.30
C VAL A 149 4.92 8.36 20.53
N SER A 150 4.51 7.33 21.28
CA SER A 150 3.85 6.14 20.75
C SER A 150 2.40 6.18 21.19
N SER A 151 1.48 6.04 20.24
CA SER A 151 0.06 5.81 20.52
C SER A 151 -0.28 4.38 20.15
N ASN A 152 -1.09 3.72 21.00
CA ASN A 152 -1.62 2.41 20.68
C ASN A 152 -2.81 2.60 19.75
N ILE A 153 -2.73 1.99 18.57
CA ILE A 153 -3.83 1.99 17.59
C ILE A 153 -4.49 0.62 17.67
N GLU A 154 -5.81 0.61 17.62
CA GLU A 154 -6.64 -0.59 17.65
C GLU A 154 -7.65 -0.49 16.51
N ASP A 155 -8.01 -1.64 15.94
CA ASP A 155 -9.18 -1.73 15.08
C ASP A 155 -10.44 -1.39 15.88
N ARG A 156 -11.40 -0.72 15.26
CA ARG A 156 -12.58 -0.26 15.99
C ARG A 156 -13.51 -1.39 16.44
N GLY A 157 -13.30 -2.62 15.97
CA GLY A 157 -14.04 -3.81 16.39
C GLY A 157 -15.49 -3.84 15.93
N MET A 158 -15.81 -3.11 14.86
CA MET A 158 -17.13 -3.10 14.25
C MET A 158 -17.25 -4.20 13.18
N PRO A 159 -18.47 -4.63 12.81
CA PRO A 159 -18.66 -5.41 11.60
C PRO A 159 -18.08 -4.65 10.40
N ASP A 160 -17.19 -5.29 9.64
CA ASP A 160 -16.46 -4.72 8.50
C ASP A 160 -15.51 -3.58 8.89
N SER A 161 -14.78 -3.74 9.99
CA SER A 161 -13.82 -2.74 10.46
C SER A 161 -12.56 -2.64 9.61
N PHE A 162 -12.20 -3.68 8.87
CA PHE A 162 -11.15 -3.60 7.85
C PHE A 162 -11.49 -4.41 6.59
N TYR A 163 -11.13 -3.83 5.45
CA TYR A 163 -11.36 -4.33 4.11
C TYR A 163 -10.06 -4.29 3.29
N LEU A 164 -9.79 -5.37 2.56
CA LEU A 164 -8.79 -5.42 1.48
C LEU A 164 -9.37 -6.14 0.27
N GLY A 165 -9.42 -5.49 -0.89
CA GLY A 165 -10.05 -6.07 -2.07
C GLY A 165 -9.92 -5.23 -3.32
N TYR A 166 -10.70 -5.56 -4.35
CA TYR A 166 -10.69 -4.83 -5.62
C TYR A 166 -11.79 -3.76 -5.70
N ASN A 167 -11.54 -2.71 -6.47
CA ASN A 167 -12.57 -1.73 -6.87
C ASN A 167 -13.23 -0.94 -5.73
N HIS A 168 -12.53 -0.73 -4.60
CA HIS A 168 -13.03 0.17 -3.56
C HIS A 168 -13.15 1.59 -4.13
N ARG A 169 -14.34 2.19 -3.97
CA ARG A 169 -14.66 3.54 -4.46
C ARG A 169 -14.26 3.80 -5.92
N GLY A 170 -14.38 2.78 -6.78
CA GLY A 170 -14.09 2.89 -8.21
C GLY A 170 -12.60 2.86 -8.58
N PHE A 171 -11.70 2.59 -7.64
CA PHE A 171 -10.27 2.42 -7.94
C PHE A 171 -10.01 1.13 -8.73
N ALA A 172 -9.44 1.23 -9.93
CA ALA A 172 -9.09 0.08 -10.75
C ALA A 172 -7.81 -0.61 -10.22
N GLY A 173 -7.95 -1.47 -9.22
CA GLY A 173 -6.84 -2.21 -8.61
C GLY A 173 -7.20 -2.74 -7.21
N ILE A 174 -6.17 -3.16 -6.46
CA ILE A 174 -6.34 -3.57 -5.06
C ILE A 174 -6.29 -2.32 -4.17
N SER A 175 -7.22 -2.25 -3.24
CA SER A 175 -7.47 -1.12 -2.36
C SER A 175 -8.02 -1.61 -1.04
N GLY A 176 -7.82 -0.81 0.01
CA GLY A 176 -8.23 -1.17 1.35
C GLY A 176 -8.70 0.05 2.14
N TRP A 177 -9.50 -0.24 3.17
CA TRP A 177 -9.89 0.76 4.15
C TRP A 177 -10.15 0.07 5.49
N GLY A 178 -10.14 0.81 6.58
CA GLY A 178 -10.56 0.27 7.87
C GLY A 178 -10.66 1.34 8.95
N TRP A 179 -11.58 1.15 9.90
CA TRP A 179 -11.82 2.08 10.99
C TRP A 179 -10.91 1.78 12.18
N LEU A 180 -10.31 2.84 12.71
CA LEU A 180 -9.38 2.77 13.82
C LEU A 180 -9.95 3.44 15.07
N SER A 181 -9.40 3.04 16.20
CA SER A 181 -9.45 3.72 17.48
C SER A 181 -8.04 3.79 18.04
N TYR A 182 -7.77 4.67 18.99
CA TYR A 182 -6.45 4.74 19.61
C TYR A 182 -6.53 5.29 21.02
N ASP A 183 -5.63 4.84 21.89
CA ASP A 183 -5.50 5.27 23.29
C ASP A 183 -6.85 5.30 24.06
N GLY A 184 -7.72 4.30 23.82
CA GLY A 184 -9.05 4.19 24.44
C GLY A 184 -10.10 5.19 23.93
N ARG A 185 -9.76 6.00 22.92
CA ARG A 185 -10.67 6.92 22.25
C ARG A 185 -11.35 6.20 21.09
N GLN A 186 -12.67 6.06 21.17
CA GLN A 186 -13.48 5.85 19.97
C GLN A 186 -13.69 7.21 19.31
N THR A 187 -13.09 7.38 18.15
CA THR A 187 -13.19 8.61 17.39
C THR A 187 -14.40 8.62 16.48
N ASN A 188 -14.74 9.84 16.08
CA ASN A 188 -15.69 10.18 15.04
C ASN A 188 -15.32 9.37 13.79
N ASP A 189 -16.27 8.97 12.94
CA ASP A 189 -16.09 8.07 11.76
C ASP A 189 -15.13 8.62 10.67
N THR A 190 -13.89 8.91 11.05
CA THR A 190 -12.89 9.67 10.33
C THR A 190 -11.49 9.13 10.54
N ASP A 191 -11.27 8.33 11.58
CA ASP A 191 -9.98 7.67 11.80
C ASP A 191 -9.94 6.38 11.01
N ASP A 192 -9.19 6.42 9.92
CA ASP A 192 -9.22 5.35 8.96
C ASP A 192 -7.86 5.06 8.32
N TRP A 193 -7.70 3.78 7.96
CA TRP A 193 -6.91 3.42 6.80
C TRP A 193 -7.70 3.74 5.54
N LEU A 194 -7.04 4.29 4.53
CA LEU A 194 -7.63 4.46 3.21
C LEU A 194 -6.54 4.44 2.14
N PHE A 195 -6.30 3.29 1.53
CA PHE A 195 -5.10 3.06 0.72
C PHE A 195 -5.35 2.25 -0.55
N THR A 196 -4.36 2.28 -1.43
CA THR A 196 -4.24 1.35 -2.57
C THR A 196 -2.97 0.54 -2.41
N VAL A 197 -2.90 -0.62 -3.09
CA VAL A 197 -1.69 -1.42 -3.09
C VAL A 197 -1.30 -1.92 -4.47
N THR A 198 0.00 -2.11 -4.68
CA THR A 198 0.53 -2.80 -5.86
C THR A 198 1.15 -4.13 -5.43
N VAL A 199 0.84 -5.19 -6.17
CA VAL A 199 1.60 -6.44 -6.10
C VAL A 199 3.01 -6.16 -6.61
N PRO A 200 4.09 -6.49 -5.87
CA PRO A 200 5.43 -6.46 -6.42
C PRO A 200 5.45 -7.34 -7.67
N ALA A 201 6.07 -6.86 -8.74
CA ALA A 201 6.30 -7.71 -9.90
C ALA A 201 7.03 -8.97 -9.41
N PRO A 202 6.53 -10.18 -9.69
CA PRO A 202 7.22 -11.39 -9.28
C PRO A 202 8.65 -11.32 -9.82
N ALA A 203 9.64 -11.44 -8.93
CA ALA A 203 11.07 -11.30 -9.26
C ALA A 203 11.51 -12.22 -10.43
N ALA A 204 10.73 -13.26 -10.72
CA ALA A 204 10.87 -14.12 -11.89
C ALA A 204 10.90 -13.37 -13.25
N LEU A 205 10.21 -12.23 -13.39
CA LEU A 205 10.26 -11.45 -14.64
C LEU A 205 11.64 -10.84 -14.91
N LEU A 206 12.39 -10.49 -13.85
CA LEU A 206 13.77 -10.00 -14.00
C LEU A 206 14.72 -11.11 -14.46
N LEU A 207 14.51 -12.35 -13.98
CA LEU A 207 15.32 -13.50 -14.38
C LEU A 207 15.09 -13.89 -15.85
N GLY A 208 13.87 -13.73 -16.37
CA GLY A 208 13.56 -13.98 -17.78
C GLY A 208 14.33 -13.08 -18.75
N VAL A 209 14.47 -11.79 -18.42
CA VAL A 209 15.21 -10.81 -19.25
C VAL A 209 16.72 -11.10 -19.24
N ILE A 210 17.28 -11.48 -18.09
CA ILE A 210 18.70 -11.87 -17.99
C ILE A 210 18.97 -13.17 -18.76
N GLY A 211 18.07 -14.15 -18.68
CA GLY A 211 18.18 -15.41 -19.42
C GLY A 211 18.18 -15.21 -20.96
N LEU A 212 17.36 -14.29 -21.47
CA LEU A 212 17.34 -13.95 -22.90
C LEU A 212 18.60 -13.19 -23.36
N ALA A 213 19.15 -12.32 -22.51
CA ALA A 213 20.41 -11.63 -22.81
C ALA A 213 21.62 -12.61 -22.82
N ALA A 214 21.65 -13.58 -21.91
CA ALA A 214 22.73 -14.56 -21.81
C ALA A 214 22.77 -15.53 -23.01
N THR A 215 21.62 -15.97 -23.51
CA THR A 215 21.55 -16.86 -24.69
C THR A 215 21.93 -16.14 -26.00
N GLY A 216 21.61 -14.85 -26.12
CA GLY A 216 22.02 -14.03 -27.27
C GLY A 216 23.54 -13.79 -27.37
N TRP A 217 24.26 -13.82 -26.24
CA TRP A 217 25.70 -13.58 -26.20
C TRP A 217 26.53 -14.82 -26.53
N ILE A 218 26.04 -16.01 -26.16
CA ILE A 218 26.71 -17.29 -26.45
C ILE A 218 26.73 -17.60 -27.96
N GLY A 219 25.70 -17.16 -28.70
CA GLY A 219 25.61 -17.40 -30.15
C GLY A 219 26.61 -16.62 -31.03
N ARG A 220 27.31 -15.60 -30.51
CA ARG A 220 28.18 -14.72 -31.31
C ARG A 220 29.66 -15.09 -31.32
N ARG A 221 30.09 -16.16 -30.66
CA ARG A 221 31.52 -16.50 -30.51
C ARG A 221 32.07 -17.58 -31.47
N HIS A 222 31.29 -18.08 -32.42
CA HIS A 222 31.74 -19.12 -33.37
C HIS A 222 31.75 -18.65 -34.83
N SER A 223 32.44 -17.55 -35.11
CA SER A 223 32.77 -17.13 -36.48
C SER A 223 34.13 -16.43 -36.49
N ALA A 224 35.19 -17.21 -36.37
CA ALA A 224 36.57 -16.83 -36.67
C ALA A 224 37.26 -18.07 -37.26
#